data_AF-A0A7L3KH41-F1
#
_entry.id   AF-A0A7L3KH41-F1
#
_cell.length_a   1.000
_cell.length_b   1.000
_cell.length_c   1.000
_cell.angle_alpha   90.00
_cell.angle_beta   90.00
_cell.angle_gamma   90.00
#
_symmetry.space_group_name_H-M   'P 1'
#
loop_
_entity.id
_entity.type
_entity.pdbx_description
1 polymer ?
#
loop_
_entity_poly.entity_id
_entity_poly.type
_entity_poly.pdbx_seq_one_letter_code
_entity_poly.pdbx_strand_id
1 'polypeptide(L)'
;QLFEFSQAKPSGELFYPTYDLSDFSWDNLNHTLNHTALTAELTGAPPGGFSNGSLTFRVTAYESSGRAGRLPSLLHTADSSQLEFILAGVAPRGNGSSFVLEVATVEEAGTGRRLRSDRSIDDEYTPTVFEVLSLLAEPHNGSSTLGFLQWKATAYGSPSPRREDGIQCQAQGLQVANWTLGAMSSIVQAYFGDSLGTTCTVSALNVSFGGEEGQVYQEKRYLSW
;
A
#
# COMPACT_ATOMS: atom_id res chain seq x y z
N GLN A 1 7.67 -0.46 5.27
CA GLN A 1 7.76 0.64 6.27
C GLN A 1 6.87 1.82 5.85
N LEU A 2 6.63 2.82 6.72
CA LEU A 2 5.96 4.07 6.35
C LEU A 2 6.90 5.27 6.52
N PHE A 3 7.21 5.96 5.43
CA PHE A 3 8.05 7.16 5.43
C PHE A 3 7.18 8.41 5.37
N GLU A 4 7.71 9.48 5.94
CA GLU A 4 7.14 10.83 5.83
C GLU A 4 8.26 11.76 5.35
N PHE A 5 7.95 12.61 4.38
CA PHE A 5 8.91 13.59 3.87
C PHE A 5 8.23 14.91 3.57
N SER A 6 8.95 16.02 3.70
CA SER A 6 8.48 17.34 3.26
C SER A 6 9.29 17.82 2.07
N GLN A 7 8.63 18.40 1.06
CA GLN A 7 9.31 19.13 0.00
C GLN A 7 9.65 20.54 0.48
N ALA A 8 10.92 20.79 0.81
CA ALA A 8 11.40 22.14 1.11
C ALA A 8 12.06 22.71 -0.15
N LYS A 9 11.40 23.63 -0.86
CA LYS A 9 12.06 24.40 -1.93
C LYS A 9 12.92 25.50 -1.27
N PRO A 10 14.21 25.68 -1.62
CA PRO A 10 15.00 25.05 -2.68
C PRO A 10 15.85 23.82 -2.24
N SER A 11 15.69 23.37 -0.99
CA SER A 11 16.53 22.43 -0.26
C SER A 11 16.39 20.95 -0.64
N GLY A 12 15.39 20.56 -1.43
CA GLY A 12 15.10 19.16 -1.79
C GLY A 12 14.10 18.48 -0.85
N GLU A 13 14.07 17.15 -0.87
CA GLU A 13 13.21 16.33 -0.01
C GLU A 13 13.87 16.10 1.35
N LEU A 14 13.15 16.46 2.43
CA LEU A 14 13.58 16.20 3.80
C LEU A 14 12.79 15.01 4.34
N PHE A 15 13.44 13.88 4.57
CA PHE A 15 12.85 12.69 5.17
C PHE A 15 12.87 12.78 6.69
N TYR A 16 11.72 12.54 7.31
CA TYR A 16 11.59 12.38 8.76
C TYR A 16 11.93 10.95 9.18
N PRO A 17 12.19 10.68 10.49
CA PRO A 17 12.41 9.32 10.98
C PRO A 17 11.28 8.35 10.58
N THR A 18 11.62 7.25 9.93
CA THR A 18 10.64 6.28 9.41
C THR A 18 9.79 5.69 10.53
N TYR A 19 8.51 5.44 10.25
CA TYR A 19 7.67 4.59 11.08
C TYR A 19 7.93 3.12 10.71
N ASP A 20 8.59 2.38 11.60
CA ASP A 20 8.72 0.94 11.48
C ASP A 20 7.41 0.28 11.93
N LEU A 21 6.75 -0.41 11.01
CA LEU A 21 5.45 -1.06 11.26
C LEU A 21 5.59 -2.30 12.16
N SER A 22 6.80 -2.84 12.32
CA SER A 22 7.06 -3.95 13.23
C SER A 22 7.00 -3.55 14.71
N ASP A 23 7.22 -2.27 15.01
CA ASP A 23 7.15 -1.70 16.36
C ASP A 23 5.73 -1.30 16.77
N PHE A 24 4.75 -1.38 15.86
CA PHE A 24 3.38 -0.97 16.14
C PHE A 24 2.68 -1.95 17.08
N SER A 25 1.88 -1.39 17.99
CA SER A 25 0.85 -2.15 18.69
C SER A 25 -0.42 -2.17 17.85
N TRP A 26 -0.96 -3.35 17.63
CA TRP A 26 -2.16 -3.56 16.82
C TRP A 26 -3.33 -4.02 17.68
N ASP A 27 -4.51 -3.51 17.36
CA ASP A 27 -5.77 -3.87 18.01
C ASP A 27 -6.16 -5.33 17.70
N ASN A 28 -7.03 -5.87 18.56
CA ASN A 28 -7.51 -7.24 18.39
C ASN A 28 -8.45 -7.35 17.18
N LEU A 29 -8.02 -8.11 16.17
CA LEU A 29 -8.76 -8.36 14.93
C LEU A 29 -10.15 -8.96 15.17
N ASN A 30 -10.36 -9.70 16.28
CA ASN A 30 -11.66 -10.28 16.60
C ASN A 30 -12.77 -9.24 16.77
N HIS A 31 -12.42 -7.98 17.06
CA HIS A 31 -13.40 -6.91 17.22
C HIS A 31 -13.89 -6.34 15.89
N THR A 32 -13.11 -6.50 14.81
CA THR A 32 -13.39 -5.93 13.48
C THR A 32 -13.74 -6.98 12.44
N LEU A 33 -13.55 -8.27 12.76
CA LEU A 33 -13.88 -9.40 11.89
C LEU A 33 -15.39 -9.47 11.61
N ASN A 34 -15.74 -9.37 10.34
CA ASN A 34 -17.11 -9.52 9.86
C ASN A 34 -17.18 -10.67 8.85
N HIS A 35 -17.72 -11.80 9.29
CA HIS A 35 -17.87 -13.00 8.46
C HIS A 35 -18.89 -12.86 7.34
N THR A 36 -19.86 -11.96 7.47
CA THR A 36 -20.91 -11.76 6.45
C THR A 36 -20.41 -10.84 5.33
N ALA A 37 -19.65 -9.81 5.69
CA ALA A 37 -19.04 -8.91 4.72
C ALA A 37 -17.68 -9.40 4.21
N LEU A 38 -17.13 -10.46 4.82
CA LEU A 38 -15.78 -10.98 4.58
C LEU A 38 -14.70 -9.90 4.73
N THR A 39 -14.84 -9.06 5.77
CA THR A 39 -13.92 -7.96 6.06
C THR A 39 -13.28 -8.09 7.43
N ALA A 40 -12.07 -7.58 7.57
CA ALA A 40 -11.43 -7.35 8.87
C ALA A 40 -10.54 -6.11 8.82
N GLU A 41 -10.35 -5.44 9.97
CA GLU A 41 -9.53 -4.23 10.07
C GLU A 41 -8.46 -4.41 11.14
N LEU A 42 -7.21 -4.19 10.77
CA LEU A 42 -6.06 -4.19 11.67
C LEU A 42 -5.62 -2.74 11.90
N THR A 43 -6.03 -2.16 13.02
CA THR A 43 -5.72 -0.79 13.41
C THR A 43 -4.56 -0.79 14.42
N GLY A 44 -3.62 0.13 14.25
CA GLY A 44 -2.46 0.23 15.12
C GLY A 44 -1.85 1.62 15.20
N ALA A 45 -0.93 1.76 16.15
CA ALA A 45 -0.17 2.98 16.41
C ALA A 45 1.28 2.65 16.81
N PRO A 46 2.24 3.57 16.55
CA PRO A 46 3.63 3.38 16.94
C PRO A 46 3.81 3.46 18.48
N PRO A 47 4.97 3.06 19.02
CA PRO A 47 5.30 3.29 20.42
C PRO A 47 5.21 4.77 20.77
N GLY A 48 4.54 5.10 21.87
CA GLY A 48 4.21 6.48 22.25
C GLY A 48 2.92 7.02 21.60
N GLY A 49 2.29 6.23 20.72
CA GLY A 49 1.02 6.51 20.07
C GLY A 49 1.09 7.60 19.00
N PHE A 50 0.03 7.71 18.22
CA PHE A 50 -0.28 8.95 17.53
C PHE A 50 -1.11 9.84 18.47
N SER A 51 -0.92 11.16 18.43
CA SER A 51 -1.63 12.08 19.33
C SER A 51 -3.15 11.96 19.22
N ASN A 52 -3.67 11.75 18.01
CA ASN A 52 -5.09 11.54 17.72
C ASN A 52 -5.27 10.88 16.33
N GLY A 53 -4.50 9.81 16.07
CA GLY A 53 -4.49 9.18 14.77
C GLY A 53 -4.27 7.68 14.84
N SER A 54 -4.37 7.03 13.68
CA SER A 54 -4.24 5.59 13.55
C SER A 54 -3.78 5.23 12.14
N LEU A 55 -3.08 4.10 12.05
CA LEU A 55 -2.83 3.41 10.80
C LEU A 55 -3.68 2.14 10.78
N THR A 56 -4.49 1.95 9.75
CA THR A 56 -5.36 0.78 9.60
C THR A 56 -5.10 0.07 8.28
N PHE A 57 -5.00 -1.25 8.33
CA PHE A 57 -5.11 -2.11 7.16
C PHE A 57 -6.47 -2.79 7.15
N ARG A 58 -7.32 -2.49 6.17
CA ARG A 58 -8.59 -3.19 5.97
C ARG A 58 -8.40 -4.26 4.90
N VAL A 59 -8.80 -5.49 5.22
CA VAL A 59 -8.79 -6.63 4.30
C VAL A 59 -10.23 -6.98 3.94
N THR A 60 -10.50 -7.17 2.66
CA THR A 60 -11.79 -7.64 2.13
C THR A 60 -11.55 -8.81 1.20
N ALA A 61 -12.23 -9.93 1.43
CA ALA A 61 -12.25 -11.07 0.51
C ALA A 61 -13.55 -11.07 -0.31
N TYR A 62 -13.53 -11.75 -1.45
CA TYR A 62 -14.66 -11.79 -2.39
C TYR A 62 -14.99 -13.24 -2.75
N GLU A 63 -16.28 -13.54 -2.93
CA GLU A 63 -16.75 -14.88 -3.29
C GLU A 63 -16.99 -15.04 -4.80
N SER A 64 -16.98 -13.94 -5.53
CA SER A 64 -17.29 -13.92 -6.97
C SER A 64 -16.64 -12.72 -7.66
N SER A 65 -16.71 -12.68 -8.98
CA SER A 65 -16.19 -11.56 -9.76
C SER A 65 -17.12 -10.36 -9.72
N GLY A 66 -16.54 -9.18 -9.57
CA GLY A 66 -17.29 -7.94 -9.43
C GLY A 66 -16.40 -6.71 -9.36
N ARG A 67 -16.97 -5.62 -8.85
CA ARG A 67 -16.26 -4.38 -8.57
C ARG A 67 -16.48 -3.98 -7.13
N ALA A 68 -15.45 -3.45 -6.50
CA ALA A 68 -15.57 -2.89 -5.16
C ALA A 68 -16.63 -1.77 -5.17
N GLY A 69 -17.50 -1.74 -4.16
CA GLY A 69 -18.55 -0.72 -4.06
C GLY A 69 -18.03 0.68 -3.71
N ARG A 70 -16.78 0.78 -3.23
CA ARG A 70 -16.11 2.04 -2.93
C ARG A 70 -15.09 2.36 -4.01
N LEU A 71 -14.87 3.64 -4.26
CA LEU A 71 -13.77 4.10 -5.11
C LEU A 71 -12.43 3.54 -4.57
N PRO A 72 -11.50 3.13 -5.46
CA PRO A 72 -11.51 3.30 -6.91
C PRO A 72 -12.21 2.17 -7.70
N SER A 73 -13.19 1.48 -7.10
CA SER A 73 -14.04 0.49 -7.78
C SER A 73 -13.24 -0.60 -8.51
N LEU A 74 -12.18 -1.09 -7.84
CA LEU A 74 -11.28 -2.11 -8.37
C LEU A 74 -12.07 -3.36 -8.77
N LEU A 75 -11.65 -3.95 -9.89
CA LEU A 75 -12.13 -5.28 -10.27
C LEU A 75 -11.58 -6.30 -9.29
N HIS A 76 -12.44 -7.22 -8.88
CA HIS A 76 -12.07 -8.35 -8.04
C HIS A 76 -12.67 -9.64 -8.58
N THR A 77 -12.07 -10.76 -8.19
CA THR A 77 -12.55 -12.13 -8.40
C THR A 77 -12.52 -12.89 -7.08
N ALA A 78 -13.06 -14.11 -7.09
CA ALA A 78 -12.97 -15.03 -5.94
C ALA A 78 -11.52 -15.41 -5.57
N ASP A 79 -10.57 -15.22 -6.50
CA ASP A 79 -9.15 -15.54 -6.33
C ASP A 79 -8.34 -14.33 -5.81
N SER A 80 -9.01 -13.24 -5.44
CA SER A 80 -8.38 -11.99 -5.04
C SER A 80 -8.91 -11.50 -3.69
N SER A 81 -8.07 -10.78 -2.95
CA SER A 81 -8.47 -10.01 -1.79
C SER A 81 -8.01 -8.57 -1.98
N GLN A 82 -8.79 -7.64 -1.44
CA GLN A 82 -8.45 -6.22 -1.44
C GLN A 82 -7.87 -5.82 -0.09
N LEU A 83 -6.74 -5.14 -0.14
CA LEU A 83 -6.11 -4.50 1.01
C LEU A 83 -6.27 -2.98 0.83
N GLU A 84 -6.78 -2.31 1.86
CA GLU A 84 -6.80 -0.85 1.93
C GLU A 84 -5.86 -0.39 3.05
N PHE A 85 -4.98 0.56 2.72
CA PHE A 85 -4.11 1.26 3.66
C PHE A 85 -4.73 2.59 4.04
N ILE A 86 -4.99 2.79 5.33
CA ILE A 86 -5.66 3.98 5.85
C ILE A 86 -4.79 4.65 6.89
N LEU A 87 -4.44 5.92 6.67
CA LEU A 87 -3.83 6.80 7.66
C LEU A 87 -4.85 7.88 8.03
N ALA A 88 -5.32 7.86 9.28
CA ALA A 88 -6.37 8.75 9.75
C ALA A 88 -5.89 9.54 10.97
N GLY A 89 -6.10 10.86 10.98
CA GLY A 89 -5.84 11.75 12.11
C GLY A 89 -4.36 11.97 12.46
N VAL A 90 -3.42 11.29 11.81
CA VAL A 90 -1.99 11.41 12.12
C VAL A 90 -1.51 12.81 11.77
N ALA A 91 -0.95 13.51 12.75
CA ALA A 91 -0.40 14.83 12.56
C ALA A 91 0.91 14.76 11.76
N PRO A 92 1.03 15.41 10.61
CA PRO A 92 2.30 15.51 9.92
C PRO A 92 3.29 16.32 10.75
N ARG A 93 4.56 15.92 10.64
CA ARG A 93 5.71 16.48 11.36
C ARG A 93 6.21 17.78 10.73
N GLY A 94 5.77 18.09 9.50
CA GLY A 94 6.06 19.35 8.83
C GLY A 94 4.93 19.84 7.93
N ASN A 95 5.10 21.06 7.44
CA ASN A 95 4.25 21.61 6.40
C ASN A 95 4.59 20.94 5.06
N GLY A 96 3.56 20.60 4.28
CA GLY A 96 3.75 19.90 3.01
C GLY A 96 4.28 18.47 3.16
N SER A 97 4.07 17.83 4.32
CA SER A 97 4.39 16.42 4.51
C SER A 97 3.59 15.53 3.56
N SER A 98 4.30 14.65 2.87
CA SER A 98 3.79 13.57 2.05
C SER A 98 4.24 12.23 2.63
N PHE A 99 3.51 11.17 2.33
CA PHE A 99 3.77 9.84 2.89
C PHE A 99 4.20 8.87 1.79
N VAL A 100 5.03 7.89 2.16
CA VAL A 100 5.44 6.80 1.26
C VAL A 100 5.27 5.47 2.00
N LEU A 101 4.51 4.55 1.41
CA LEU A 101 4.42 3.18 1.87
C LEU A 101 5.39 2.33 1.07
N GLU A 102 6.32 1.67 1.76
CA GLU A 102 7.15 0.64 1.15
C GLU A 102 6.43 -0.71 1.23
N VAL A 103 6.28 -1.34 0.07
CA VAL A 103 5.69 -2.66 -0.12
C VAL A 103 6.78 -3.61 -0.58
N ALA A 104 6.94 -4.73 0.13
CA ALA A 104 7.89 -5.76 -0.23
C ALA A 104 7.20 -7.08 -0.57
N THR A 105 7.84 -7.82 -1.47
CA THR A 105 7.38 -9.11 -1.98
C THR A 105 8.52 -10.10 -1.94
N VAL A 106 8.16 -11.37 -1.73
CA VAL A 106 9.11 -12.48 -1.64
C VAL A 106 8.76 -13.47 -2.75
N GLU A 107 9.73 -13.77 -3.60
CA GLU A 107 9.59 -14.74 -4.69
C GLU A 107 10.54 -15.91 -4.50
N GLU A 108 10.08 -17.11 -4.80
CA GLU A 108 10.94 -18.30 -4.89
C GLU A 108 11.85 -18.26 -6.12
N ALA A 109 12.87 -19.12 -6.11
CA ALA A 109 13.81 -19.26 -7.21
C ALA A 109 13.08 -19.56 -8.54
N GLY A 110 13.45 -18.83 -9.59
CA GLY A 110 12.83 -18.99 -10.91
C GLY A 110 11.56 -18.15 -11.12
N THR A 111 11.12 -17.37 -10.13
CA THR A 111 10.06 -16.37 -10.26
C THR A 111 10.62 -14.95 -10.11
N GLY A 112 10.17 -14.03 -10.96
CA GLY A 112 10.55 -12.62 -10.91
C GLY A 112 9.33 -11.72 -10.76
N ARG A 113 9.55 -10.53 -10.18
CA ARG A 113 8.54 -9.49 -10.09
C ARG A 113 8.69 -8.46 -11.19
N ARG A 114 7.57 -8.10 -11.81
CA ARG A 114 7.50 -7.09 -12.85
C ARG A 114 6.43 -6.06 -12.54
N LEU A 115 6.85 -4.80 -12.44
CA LEU A 115 5.94 -3.66 -12.39
C LEU A 115 5.47 -3.33 -13.81
N ARG A 116 4.15 -3.25 -14.02
CA ARG A 116 3.49 -2.83 -15.24
C ARG A 116 2.60 -1.63 -14.95
N SER A 117 2.52 -0.71 -15.90
CA SER A 117 1.57 0.39 -15.91
C SER A 117 0.74 0.28 -17.18
N ASP A 118 -0.57 0.16 -17.01
CA ASP A 118 -1.54 0.13 -18.08
C ASP A 118 -2.34 1.44 -18.04
N ARG A 119 -2.26 2.19 -19.15
CA ARG A 119 -2.95 3.48 -19.28
C ARG A 119 -4.18 3.36 -20.15
N SER A 120 -5.32 3.86 -19.66
CA SER A 120 -6.57 3.96 -20.39
C SER A 120 -6.97 5.42 -20.57
N ILE A 121 -7.68 5.72 -21.66
CA ILE A 121 -8.16 7.08 -22.00
C ILE A 121 -9.37 7.44 -21.14
N ASP A 122 -10.13 6.43 -20.70
CA ASP A 122 -11.28 6.60 -19.83
C ASP A 122 -11.50 5.35 -18.99
N ASP A 123 -11.89 5.54 -17.75
CA ASP A 123 -12.35 4.49 -16.85
C ASP A 123 -13.73 4.91 -16.36
N GLU A 124 -14.76 4.30 -16.94
CA GLU A 124 -16.18 4.55 -16.63
C GLU A 124 -16.47 4.47 -15.12
N TYR A 125 -15.70 3.67 -14.39
CA TYR A 125 -15.89 3.42 -12.96
C TYR A 125 -15.01 4.28 -12.06
N THR A 126 -13.98 4.94 -12.60
CA THR A 126 -13.20 5.95 -11.89
C THR A 126 -12.69 7.01 -12.86
N PRO A 127 -13.56 7.94 -13.28
CA PRO A 127 -13.17 9.03 -14.16
C PRO A 127 -11.96 9.79 -13.60
N THR A 128 -11.12 10.37 -14.47
CA THR A 128 -9.82 11.02 -14.17
C THR A 128 -8.68 10.13 -13.68
N VAL A 129 -8.90 8.83 -13.45
CA VAL A 129 -7.82 7.92 -13.10
C VAL A 129 -7.50 7.06 -14.30
N PHE A 130 -6.41 7.42 -14.98
CA PHE A 130 -6.05 6.89 -16.29
C PHE A 130 -4.98 5.81 -16.25
N GLU A 131 -4.51 5.43 -15.06
CA GLU A 131 -3.37 4.53 -14.89
C GLU A 131 -3.69 3.49 -13.82
N VAL A 132 -3.56 2.22 -14.21
CA VAL A 132 -3.61 1.06 -13.31
C VAL A 132 -2.21 0.46 -13.27
N LEU A 133 -1.68 0.31 -12.07
CA LEU A 133 -0.39 -0.31 -11.83
C LEU A 133 -0.59 -1.74 -11.36
N SER A 134 0.24 -2.65 -11.88
CA SER A 134 0.22 -4.06 -11.51
C SER A 134 1.64 -4.56 -11.24
N LEU A 135 1.83 -5.20 -10.10
CA LEU A 135 3.05 -5.93 -9.76
C LEU A 135 2.79 -7.43 -9.94
N LEU A 136 3.31 -8.00 -11.02
CA LEU A 136 3.06 -9.39 -11.41
C LEU A 136 4.23 -10.29 -11.01
N ALA A 137 3.93 -11.46 -10.43
CA ALA A 137 4.86 -12.57 -10.33
C ALA A 137 4.78 -13.40 -11.61
N GLU A 138 5.89 -13.52 -12.30
CA GLU A 138 6.01 -14.25 -13.56
C GLU A 138 7.20 -15.22 -13.46
N PRO A 139 7.08 -16.47 -13.95
CA PRO A 139 8.21 -17.36 -14.05
C PRO A 139 9.20 -16.82 -15.08
N HIS A 140 10.51 -17.00 -14.87
CA HIS A 140 11.54 -16.46 -15.77
C HIS A 140 11.40 -16.97 -17.22
N ASN A 141 10.84 -18.17 -17.40
CA ASN A 141 10.71 -18.85 -18.69
C ASN A 141 9.25 -18.92 -19.19
N GLY A 142 8.34 -18.10 -18.65
CA GLY A 142 6.94 -18.12 -19.05
C GLY A 142 6.24 -16.78 -18.86
N SER A 143 5.03 -16.67 -19.39
CA SER A 143 4.20 -15.46 -19.29
C SER A 143 2.96 -15.64 -18.40
N SER A 144 2.85 -16.77 -17.70
CA SER A 144 1.73 -17.03 -16.78
C SER A 144 1.89 -16.23 -15.51
N THR A 145 0.89 -15.43 -15.16
CA THR A 145 0.84 -14.72 -13.88
C THR A 145 0.59 -15.71 -12.74
N LEU A 146 1.54 -15.80 -11.81
CA LEU A 146 1.46 -16.68 -10.63
C LEU A 146 0.76 -15.98 -9.46
N GLY A 147 0.88 -14.66 -9.39
CA GLY A 147 0.26 -13.82 -8.38
C GLY A 147 0.42 -12.35 -8.76
N PHE A 148 -0.42 -11.50 -8.20
CA PHE A 148 -0.41 -10.08 -8.54
C PHE A 148 -0.79 -9.19 -7.36
N LEU A 149 -0.34 -7.94 -7.42
CA LEU A 149 -0.88 -6.82 -6.67
C LEU A 149 -1.26 -5.75 -7.70
N GLN A 150 -2.50 -5.26 -7.68
CA GLN A 150 -2.98 -4.26 -8.63
C GLN A 150 -3.65 -3.11 -7.88
N TRP A 151 -3.36 -1.88 -8.31
CA TRP A 151 -3.94 -0.67 -7.74
C TRP A 151 -4.10 0.40 -8.82
N LYS A 152 -4.96 1.39 -8.57
CA LYS A 152 -5.02 2.57 -9.43
C LYS A 152 -4.02 3.62 -8.95
N ALA A 153 -3.54 4.49 -9.84
CA ALA A 153 -2.62 5.58 -9.52
C ALA A 153 -3.26 6.73 -8.72
N THR A 154 -4.13 6.41 -7.74
CA THR A 154 -4.80 7.38 -6.88
C THR A 154 -4.98 6.82 -5.47
N ALA A 155 -5.03 7.72 -4.49
CA ALA A 155 -5.51 7.50 -3.15
C ALA A 155 -6.59 8.56 -2.84
N TYR A 156 -7.21 8.54 -1.67
CA TYR A 156 -8.31 9.44 -1.32
C TYR A 156 -8.14 10.10 0.04
N GLY A 157 -8.47 11.38 0.10
CA GLY A 157 -8.42 12.23 1.30
C GLY A 157 -9.68 12.19 2.18
N SER A 158 -10.57 11.22 1.97
CA SER A 158 -11.87 11.14 2.67
C SER A 158 -12.28 9.69 2.96
N PRO A 159 -12.90 9.40 4.13
CA PRO A 159 -13.49 8.09 4.43
C PRO A 159 -14.64 7.69 3.51
N SER A 160 -15.28 8.68 2.89
CA SER A 160 -16.29 8.51 1.85
C SER A 160 -15.72 9.08 0.56
N PRO A 161 -14.90 8.29 -0.16
CA PRO A 161 -14.09 8.80 -1.26
C PRO A 161 -14.97 9.35 -2.36
N ARG A 162 -14.68 10.59 -2.77
CA ARG A 162 -15.25 11.24 -3.95
C ARG A 162 -14.14 11.61 -4.90
N ARG A 163 -14.50 11.97 -6.13
CA ARG A 163 -13.55 12.31 -7.17
C ARG A 163 -12.69 13.53 -6.78
N GLU A 164 -13.30 14.50 -6.11
CA GLU A 164 -12.64 15.72 -5.64
C GLU A 164 -11.64 15.49 -4.49
N ASP A 165 -11.70 14.34 -3.81
CA ASP A 165 -10.79 14.02 -2.71
C ASP A 165 -9.54 13.23 -3.20
N GLY A 166 -9.30 13.18 -4.51
CA GLY A 166 -8.20 12.42 -5.10
C GLY A 166 -6.83 12.91 -4.66
N ILE A 167 -5.97 11.96 -4.27
CA ILE A 167 -4.55 12.14 -3.98
C ILE A 167 -3.79 11.39 -5.06
N GLN A 168 -2.80 12.02 -5.69
CA GLN A 168 -1.97 11.35 -6.67
C GLN A 168 -1.09 10.29 -5.99
N CYS A 169 -1.02 9.11 -6.61
CA CYS A 169 -0.18 8.02 -6.16
C CYS A 169 0.90 7.75 -7.22
N GLN A 170 2.16 7.66 -6.80
CA GLN A 170 3.27 7.30 -7.69
C GLN A 170 4.02 6.10 -7.13
N ALA A 171 4.27 5.11 -7.97
CA ALA A 171 5.12 3.98 -7.61
C ALA A 171 6.52 4.17 -8.19
N GLN A 172 7.53 4.06 -7.34
CA GLN A 172 8.92 4.04 -7.78
C GLN A 172 9.29 2.67 -8.37
N GLY A 173 10.34 2.64 -9.19
CA GLY A 173 10.80 1.40 -9.82
C GLY A 173 11.19 0.35 -8.79
N LEU A 174 10.86 -0.92 -9.09
CA LEU A 174 11.16 -2.07 -8.25
C LEU A 174 12.66 -2.16 -7.93
N GLN A 175 12.99 -2.28 -6.65
CA GLN A 175 14.37 -2.46 -6.18
C GLN A 175 14.52 -3.85 -5.58
N VAL A 176 15.66 -4.50 -5.85
CA VAL A 176 16.04 -5.71 -5.13
C VAL A 176 16.42 -5.29 -3.71
N ALA A 177 15.68 -5.81 -2.73
CA ALA A 177 15.86 -5.45 -1.35
C ALA A 177 16.87 -6.40 -0.69
N ASN A 178 18.08 -5.89 -0.42
CA ASN A 178 19.06 -6.60 0.39
C ASN A 178 18.77 -6.40 1.88
N TRP A 179 17.63 -6.91 2.33
CA TRP A 179 17.25 -6.87 3.73
C TRP A 179 18.08 -7.90 4.50
N THR A 180 18.69 -7.46 5.60
CA THR A 180 19.27 -8.39 6.58
C THR A 180 18.12 -9.15 7.26
N LEU A 181 18.33 -10.43 7.61
CA LEU A 181 17.31 -11.29 8.22
C LEU A 181 16.59 -10.66 9.44
N GLY A 182 17.19 -9.68 10.11
CA GLY A 182 16.61 -8.97 11.26
C GLY A 182 15.56 -7.90 10.90
N ALA A 183 15.47 -7.46 9.64
CA ALA A 183 14.42 -6.55 9.15
C ALA A 183 13.21 -7.29 8.55
N MET A 184 13.22 -8.63 8.58
CA MET A 184 12.17 -9.47 8.01
C MET A 184 11.06 -9.74 9.03
N SER A 185 9.81 -9.77 8.54
CA SER A 185 8.67 -10.20 9.35
C SER A 185 8.85 -11.65 9.83
N SER A 186 8.54 -11.91 11.10
CA SER A 186 8.54 -13.26 11.68
C SER A 186 7.58 -14.21 10.96
N ILE A 187 6.49 -13.68 10.38
CA ILE A 187 5.53 -14.46 9.58
C ILE A 187 6.19 -14.95 8.28
N VAL A 188 6.93 -14.07 7.61
CA VAL A 188 7.66 -14.41 6.38
C VAL A 188 8.73 -15.46 6.70
N GLN A 189 9.48 -15.26 7.78
CA GLN A 189 10.47 -16.23 8.24
C GLN A 189 9.85 -17.59 8.60
N ALA A 190 8.71 -17.61 9.27
CA ALA A 190 8.02 -18.84 9.63
C ALA A 190 7.53 -19.63 8.40
N TYR A 191 7.13 -18.94 7.32
CA TYR A 191 6.62 -19.58 6.11
C TYR A 191 7.76 -20.08 5.18
N PHE A 192 8.75 -19.22 4.89
CA PHE A 192 9.81 -19.54 3.93
C PHE A 192 11.07 -20.16 4.57
N GLY A 193 11.24 -20.04 5.89
CA GLY A 193 12.37 -20.62 6.62
C GLY A 193 13.73 -20.21 6.06
N ASP A 194 14.63 -21.18 5.96
CA ASP A 194 16.02 -20.97 5.48
C ASP A 194 16.11 -20.67 3.97
N SER A 195 15.00 -20.78 3.23
CA SER A 195 14.94 -20.39 1.82
C SER A 195 15.10 -18.87 1.64
N LEU A 196 14.76 -18.09 2.67
CA LEU A 196 14.98 -16.64 2.73
C LEU A 196 16.48 -16.32 2.71
N GLY A 197 16.94 -15.67 1.64
CA GLY A 197 18.34 -15.26 1.47
C GLY A 197 19.24 -16.31 0.81
N THR A 198 18.72 -17.50 0.51
CA THR A 198 19.43 -18.52 -0.28
C THR A 198 18.83 -18.66 -1.67
N THR A 199 17.53 -18.93 -1.74
CA THR A 199 16.81 -19.22 -3.00
C THR A 199 15.71 -18.21 -3.27
N CYS A 200 15.12 -17.63 -2.22
CA CYS A 200 14.12 -16.58 -2.37
C CYS A 200 14.78 -15.23 -2.65
N THR A 201 14.11 -14.43 -3.47
CA THR A 201 14.46 -13.03 -3.72
C THR A 201 13.42 -12.11 -3.10
N VAL A 202 13.87 -11.01 -2.49
CA VAL A 202 12.98 -9.99 -1.93
C VAL A 202 13.08 -8.75 -2.79
N SER A 203 11.93 -8.25 -3.24
CA SER A 203 11.84 -7.02 -4.02
C SER A 203 10.91 -6.05 -3.32
N ALA A 204 11.31 -4.79 -3.26
CA ALA A 204 10.55 -3.72 -2.64
C ALA A 204 10.23 -2.60 -3.65
N LEU A 205 9.09 -1.96 -3.46
CA LEU A 205 8.70 -0.75 -4.18
C LEU A 205 8.11 0.26 -3.21
N ASN A 206 8.35 1.53 -3.52
CA ASN A 206 7.84 2.65 -2.74
C ASN A 206 6.64 3.25 -3.45
N VAL A 207 5.52 3.35 -2.75
CA VAL A 207 4.29 4.01 -3.20
C VAL A 207 4.17 5.34 -2.46
N SER A 208 4.38 6.45 -3.15
CA SER A 208 4.23 7.79 -2.59
C SER A 208 2.82 8.32 -2.80
N PHE A 209 2.33 9.05 -1.79
CA PHE A 209 1.01 9.67 -1.77
C PHE A 209 1.20 11.18 -1.68
N GLY A 210 0.91 11.87 -2.77
CA GLY A 210 1.11 13.30 -2.91
C GLY A 210 1.27 13.73 -4.37
N GLY A 211 1.14 15.03 -4.60
CA GLY A 211 1.34 15.68 -5.89
C GLY A 211 1.79 17.12 -5.68
N GLU A 212 1.91 17.92 -6.73
CA GLU A 212 2.32 19.33 -6.63
C GLU A 212 1.39 20.15 -5.72
N GLU A 213 0.14 19.72 -5.58
CA GLU A 213 -0.87 20.28 -4.69
C GLU A 213 -0.94 19.55 -3.33
N GLY A 214 0.19 19.05 -2.79
CA GLY A 214 0.35 18.18 -1.60
C GLY A 214 -0.25 18.63 -0.25
N GLN A 215 -1.48 19.12 -0.26
CA GLN A 215 -2.22 19.74 0.82
C GLN A 215 -3.42 18.89 1.25
N VAL A 216 -3.89 17.95 0.41
CA VAL A 216 -5.10 17.15 0.72
C VAL A 216 -4.97 16.44 2.07
N TYR A 217 -3.85 15.73 2.32
CA TYR A 217 -3.65 15.11 3.63
C TYR A 217 -3.44 16.13 4.74
N GLN A 218 -2.72 17.23 4.47
CA GLN A 218 -2.46 18.28 5.46
C GLN A 218 -3.77 18.92 5.97
N GLU A 219 -4.75 19.08 5.10
CA GLU A 219 -6.09 19.63 5.40
C GLU A 219 -7.03 18.59 5.99
N LYS A 220 -7.15 17.42 5.34
CA LYS A 220 -8.16 16.41 5.68
C LYS A 220 -7.73 15.47 6.80
N ARG A 221 -6.42 15.31 7.00
CA ARG A 221 -5.82 14.32 7.91
C ARG A 221 -6.34 12.91 7.68
N TYR A 222 -6.53 12.57 6.41
CA TYR A 222 -7.01 11.26 6.00
C TYR A 222 -6.37 10.89 4.67
N LEU A 223 -5.92 9.65 4.57
CA LEU A 223 -5.38 9.03 3.37
C LEU A 223 -5.88 7.59 3.33
N SER A 224 -6.48 7.20 2.21
CA SER A 224 -6.88 5.82 1.93
C SER A 224 -6.39 5.41 0.56
N TRP A 225 -5.62 4.33 0.48
CA TRP A 225 -5.12 3.73 -0.75
C TRP A 225 -5.58 2.29 -0.84
#